data_AF-A0A0D2NSH0-F1
#
_entry.id   AF-A0A0D2NSH0-F1
#
_cell.length_a   1.000
_cell.length_b   1.000
_cell.length_c   1.000
_cell.angle_alpha   90.00
_cell.angle_beta   90.00
_cell.angle_gamma   90.00
#
_symmetry.space_group_name_H-M   'P 1'
#
loop_
_entity.id
_entity.type
_entity.pdbx_description
1 polymer ?
#
loop_
_entity_poly.entity_id
_entity_poly.type
_entity_poly.pdbx_seq_one_letter_code
_entity_poly.pdbx_strand_id
1 'polypeptide(L)'
;MRVLSCFADGSSQWRDSHGHVTEALKSREGTAVELLAFAPGGGYYIMWEDGASSWLGLLRGLDNQLIGRQKSRARVEFLAVGPEGEWFVRFLDGGWKAGGLAERCSEVLNDLHTKGWSIQKVLIGHDESWVIVYS
;
A
#
# COMPACT_ATOMS: atom_id res chain seq x y z
N MET A 1 7.84 -2.06 -10.31
CA MET A 1 7.75 -3.35 -9.58
C MET A 1 6.48 -3.32 -8.74
N ARG A 2 5.46 -4.04 -9.21
CA ARG A 2 4.07 -4.13 -8.71
C ARG A 2 4.06 -5.01 -7.43
N VAL A 3 3.29 -4.64 -6.40
CA VAL A 3 3.02 -5.55 -5.27
C VAL A 3 1.79 -6.37 -5.63
N LEU A 4 2.02 -7.30 -6.54
CA LEU A 4 1.44 -8.62 -6.62
C LEU A 4 2.64 -9.47 -6.96
N SER A 5 2.98 -10.43 -6.11
CA SER A 5 3.89 -11.49 -6.50
C SER A 5 3.19 -12.34 -7.56
N CYS A 6 3.20 -11.89 -8.82
CA CYS A 6 3.02 -12.80 -9.93
C CYS A 6 4.30 -13.62 -10.05
N PHE A 7 4.14 -14.93 -10.21
CA PHE A 7 5.24 -15.77 -10.66
C PHE A 7 5.66 -15.31 -12.07
N ALA A 8 6.85 -15.68 -12.50
CA ALA A 8 7.39 -15.26 -13.81
C ALA A 8 6.50 -15.67 -15.01
N ASP A 9 5.59 -16.63 -14.80
CA ASP A 9 4.60 -17.11 -15.77
C ASP A 9 3.27 -16.30 -15.78
N GLY A 10 3.18 -15.24 -14.97
CA GLY A 10 1.98 -14.43 -14.83
C GLY A 10 0.91 -15.05 -13.93
N SER A 11 1.14 -16.24 -13.37
CA SER A 11 0.23 -16.85 -12.40
C SER A 11 0.36 -16.15 -11.05
N SER A 12 -0.75 -16.10 -10.31
CA SER A 12 -0.81 -15.58 -8.95
C SER A 12 -1.54 -16.58 -8.08
N GLN A 13 -1.05 -16.79 -6.87
CA GLN A 13 -1.74 -17.55 -5.84
C GLN A 13 -1.82 -16.70 -4.58
N TRP A 14 -2.92 -16.83 -3.85
CA TRP A 14 -3.12 -16.15 -2.58
C TRP A 14 -3.85 -17.06 -1.60
N ARG A 15 -3.70 -16.75 -0.32
CA ARG A 15 -4.50 -17.32 0.76
C ARG A 15 -4.79 -16.20 1.73
N ASP A 16 -6.06 -16.03 2.08
CA ASP A 16 -6.49 -15.14 3.13
C ASP A 16 -7.22 -15.93 4.22
N SER A 17 -7.09 -15.48 5.46
CA SER A 17 -7.58 -16.23 6.63
C SER A 17 -9.10 -16.19 6.79
N HIS A 18 -9.76 -15.16 6.25
CA HIS A 18 -11.19 -14.89 6.48
C HIS A 18 -12.04 -14.89 5.20
N GLY A 19 -11.45 -15.16 4.03
CA GLY A 19 -12.15 -15.21 2.74
C GLY A 19 -12.46 -13.84 2.11
N HIS A 20 -12.36 -12.73 2.86
CA HIS A 20 -12.70 -11.39 2.36
C HIS A 20 -11.87 -10.93 1.15
N VAL A 21 -10.59 -11.29 1.07
CA VAL A 21 -9.77 -10.97 -0.11
C VAL A 21 -10.26 -11.79 -1.29
N THR A 22 -10.52 -13.07 -1.07
CA THR A 22 -11.05 -13.96 -2.10
C THR A 22 -12.42 -13.49 -2.62
N GLU A 23 -13.33 -13.06 -1.74
CA GLU A 23 -14.62 -12.49 -2.10
C GLU A 23 -14.47 -11.20 -2.93
N ALA A 24 -13.60 -10.28 -2.48
CA ALA A 24 -13.35 -9.04 -3.20
C ALA A 24 -12.77 -9.29 -4.60
N LEU A 25 -11.83 -10.21 -4.74
CA LEU A 25 -11.26 -10.59 -6.05
C LEU A 25 -12.32 -11.23 -6.96
N LYS A 26 -13.15 -12.16 -6.45
CA LYS A 26 -14.25 -12.77 -7.22
C LYS A 26 -15.30 -11.77 -7.68
N SER A 27 -15.57 -10.73 -6.88
CA SER A 27 -16.54 -9.70 -7.24
C SER A 27 -16.17 -8.90 -8.49
N ARG A 28 -14.89 -8.97 -8.92
CA ARG A 28 -14.35 -8.29 -10.11
C ARG A 28 -13.53 -9.24 -10.97
N GLU A 29 -14.02 -10.48 -11.12
CA GLU A 29 -13.40 -11.47 -12.00
C GLU A 29 -13.24 -10.91 -13.43
N GLY A 30 -12.09 -11.19 -14.06
CA GLY A 30 -11.73 -10.66 -15.37
C GLY A 30 -11.06 -9.29 -15.37
N THR A 31 -11.00 -8.59 -14.23
CA THR A 31 -10.21 -7.35 -14.10
C THR A 31 -8.89 -7.65 -13.39
N ALA A 32 -7.77 -7.30 -14.02
CA ALA A 32 -6.46 -7.50 -13.43
C ALA A 32 -6.27 -6.64 -12.17
N VAL A 33 -5.68 -7.23 -11.14
CA VAL A 33 -5.28 -6.51 -9.94
C VAL A 33 -3.97 -5.79 -10.25
N GLU A 34 -3.88 -4.52 -9.86
CA GLU A 34 -2.68 -3.69 -10.02
C GLU A 34 -1.86 -3.63 -8.73
N LEU A 35 -2.54 -3.56 -7.59
CA LEU A 35 -1.92 -3.51 -6.26
C LEU A 35 -2.72 -4.35 -5.25
N LEU A 36 -2.03 -5.17 -4.49
CA LEU A 36 -2.58 -5.88 -3.33
C LEU A 36 -1.63 -5.68 -2.14
N ALA A 37 -2.18 -5.29 -1.00
CA ALA A 37 -1.45 -5.24 0.26
C ALA A 37 -2.28 -5.88 1.38
N PHE A 38 -1.63 -6.73 2.19
CA PHE A 38 -2.20 -7.22 3.43
C PHE A 38 -1.87 -6.27 4.58
N ALA A 39 -2.79 -6.15 5.52
CA ALA A 39 -2.62 -5.41 6.75
C ALA A 39 -2.80 -6.35 7.96
N PRO A 40 -2.25 -6.00 9.13
CA PRO A 40 -2.48 -6.73 10.37
C PRO A 40 -3.98 -6.94 10.67
N GLY A 41 -4.31 -7.99 11.42
CA GLY A 41 -5.70 -8.30 11.79
C GLY A 41 -6.57 -8.79 10.62
N GLY A 42 -5.98 -9.20 9.51
CA GLY A 42 -6.71 -9.68 8.33
C GLY A 42 -7.24 -8.56 7.42
N GLY A 43 -6.77 -7.33 7.62
CA GLY A 43 -7.08 -6.22 6.72
C GLY A 43 -6.40 -6.36 5.36
N TYR A 44 -6.91 -5.63 4.37
CA TYR A 44 -6.35 -5.62 3.02
C TYR A 44 -6.63 -4.31 2.28
N TYR A 45 -5.85 -4.06 1.23
CA TYR A 45 -6.12 -3.10 0.19
C TYR A 45 -5.96 -3.78 -1.18
N ILE A 46 -6.92 -3.57 -2.07
CA ILE A 46 -6.87 -4.01 -3.47
C ILE A 46 -7.13 -2.80 -4.36
N MET A 47 -6.32 -2.66 -5.41
CA MET A 47 -6.59 -1.76 -6.54
C MET A 47 -6.50 -2.55 -7.83
N TRP A 48 -7.45 -2.33 -8.73
CA TRP A 48 -7.50 -2.94 -10.06
C TRP A 48 -6.98 -1.98 -11.13
N GLU A 49 -6.61 -2.51 -12.30
CA GLU A 49 -6.05 -1.71 -13.41
C GLU A 49 -7.00 -0.62 -13.93
N ASP A 50 -8.31 -0.79 -13.75
CA ASP A 50 -9.32 0.23 -14.07
C ASP A 50 -9.37 1.38 -13.04
N GLY A 51 -8.57 1.31 -11.98
CA GLY A 51 -8.49 2.29 -10.91
C GLY A 51 -9.53 2.14 -9.82
N ALA A 52 -10.44 1.16 -9.90
CA ALA A 52 -11.29 0.81 -8.77
C ALA A 52 -10.41 0.29 -7.62
N SER A 53 -10.87 0.47 -6.38
CA SER A 53 -10.17 -0.04 -5.21
C SER A 53 -11.15 -0.46 -4.12
N SER A 54 -10.76 -1.46 -3.33
CA SER A 54 -11.51 -1.98 -2.18
C SER A 54 -10.55 -2.23 -1.03
N TRP A 55 -10.99 -1.97 0.20
CA TRP A 55 -10.20 -2.26 1.38
C TRP A 55 -11.08 -2.54 2.58
N LEU A 56 -10.51 -3.24 3.55
CA LEU A 56 -11.14 -3.57 4.83
C LEU A 56 -10.07 -3.60 5.93
N GLY A 57 -10.42 -3.18 7.14
CA GLY A 57 -9.58 -3.37 8.32
C GLY A 57 -8.23 -2.65 8.27
N LEU A 58 -8.11 -1.57 7.48
CA LEU A 58 -6.91 -0.76 7.46
C LEU A 58 -6.84 0.17 8.67
N LEU A 59 -5.61 0.56 9.04
CA LEU A 59 -5.37 1.53 10.10
C LEU A 59 -6.09 2.84 9.81
N ARG A 60 -6.72 3.42 10.84
CA ARG A 60 -7.55 4.65 10.73
C ARG A 60 -6.85 5.79 9.98
N GLY A 61 -5.56 5.99 10.22
CA GLY A 61 -4.76 7.01 9.52
C GLY A 61 -4.72 6.77 8.01
N LEU A 62 -4.46 5.53 7.59
CA LEU A 62 -4.44 5.11 6.19
C LEU A 62 -5.85 5.16 5.58
N ASP A 63 -6.85 4.61 6.26
CA ASP A 63 -8.26 4.63 5.83
C ASP A 63 -8.74 6.06 5.52
N ASN A 64 -8.47 7.02 6.42
CA ASN A 64 -8.78 8.42 6.21
C ASN A 64 -8.11 9.00 4.95
N GLN A 65 -6.86 8.62 4.66
CA GLN A 65 -6.16 9.08 3.46
C GLN A 65 -6.77 8.53 2.17
N LEU A 66 -7.32 7.31 2.21
CA LEU A 66 -7.97 6.66 1.08
C LEU A 66 -9.37 7.22 0.85
N ILE A 67 -10.21 7.31 1.89
CA ILE A 67 -11.56 7.90 1.82
C ILE A 67 -11.49 9.35 1.30
N GLY A 68 -10.59 10.16 1.87
CA GLY A 68 -10.45 11.57 1.50
C GLY A 68 -10.01 11.80 0.04
N ARG A 69 -9.57 10.76 -0.68
CA ARG A 69 -9.08 10.84 -2.05
C ARG A 69 -10.01 10.23 -3.10
N GLN A 70 -11.06 9.50 -2.71
CA GLN A 70 -11.98 8.83 -3.64
C GLN A 70 -12.68 9.75 -4.66
N LYS A 71 -12.83 11.06 -4.37
CA LYS A 71 -13.71 11.96 -5.14
C LYS A 71 -13.01 12.88 -6.15
N SER A 72 -11.69 13.10 -6.07
CA SER A 72 -11.03 14.09 -6.94
C SER A 72 -9.50 14.09 -6.94
N ARG A 73 -8.85 13.10 -6.30
CA ARG A 73 -7.38 13.12 -6.11
C ARG A 73 -6.71 11.94 -6.82
N ALA A 74 -5.39 12.05 -6.97
CA ALA A 74 -4.58 11.02 -7.62
C ALA A 74 -4.78 9.66 -6.96
N ARG A 75 -4.83 8.62 -7.80
CA ARG A 75 -4.92 7.21 -7.37
C ARG A 75 -3.68 6.81 -6.57
N VAL A 76 -3.83 5.76 -5.77
CA VAL A 76 -2.69 5.12 -5.08
C VAL A 76 -1.72 4.59 -6.14
N GLU A 77 -0.45 4.94 -6.00
CA GLU A 77 0.65 4.40 -6.82
C GLU A 77 1.34 3.25 -6.08
N PHE A 78 1.51 3.41 -4.76
CA PHE A 78 2.17 2.42 -3.92
C PHE A 78 1.62 2.46 -2.51
N LEU A 79 1.50 1.30 -1.87
CA LEU A 79 1.02 1.15 -0.50
C LEU A 79 1.80 0.04 0.19
N ALA A 80 2.30 0.32 1.39
CA ALA A 80 2.93 -0.64 2.27
C ALA A 80 2.29 -0.54 3.65
N VAL A 81 2.07 -1.69 4.28
CA VAL A 81 1.63 -1.82 5.66
C VAL A 81 2.62 -2.72 6.37
N GLY A 82 3.17 -2.23 7.48
CA GLY A 82 4.07 -2.96 8.33
C GLY A 82 3.33 -3.86 9.32
N PRO A 83 4.05 -4.80 9.94
CA PRO A 83 3.47 -5.78 10.85
C PRO A 83 2.94 -5.15 12.15
N GLU A 84 3.50 -4.03 12.60
CA GLU A 84 3.13 -3.36 13.86
C GLU A 84 2.17 -2.18 13.64
N GLY A 85 1.55 -2.12 12.45
CA GLY A 85 0.59 -1.09 12.10
C GLY A 85 1.21 0.17 11.49
N GLU A 86 2.47 0.11 11.12
CA GLU A 86 3.10 1.16 10.32
C GLU A 86 2.50 1.15 8.91
N TRP A 87 2.50 2.30 8.24
CA TRP A 87 2.03 2.36 6.86
C TRP A 87 2.67 3.50 6.10
N PHE A 88 2.75 3.30 4.79
CA PHE A 88 3.16 4.28 3.82
C PHE A 88 2.24 4.18 2.60
N VAL A 89 1.82 5.33 2.07
CA VAL A 89 1.06 5.41 0.81
C VAL A 89 1.60 6.55 -0.04
N ARG A 90 1.87 6.26 -1.30
CA ARG A 90 2.22 7.22 -2.35
C ARG A 90 1.13 7.24 -3.42
N PHE A 91 0.88 8.41 -3.99
CA PHE A 91 -0.12 8.65 -5.02
C PHE A 91 0.54 9.06 -6.34
N LEU A 92 -0.18 8.90 -7.45
CA LEU A 92 0.32 9.21 -8.79
C LEU A 92 0.73 10.69 -9.01
N ASP A 93 0.27 11.60 -8.15
CA ASP A 93 0.71 13.00 -8.15
C ASP A 93 2.05 13.23 -7.44
N GLY A 94 2.72 12.15 -6.99
CA GLY A 94 3.97 12.18 -6.23
C GLY A 94 3.77 12.52 -4.75
N GLY A 95 2.56 12.87 -4.33
CA GLY A 95 2.23 13.05 -2.93
C GLY A 95 2.31 11.73 -2.16
N TRP A 96 2.71 11.80 -0.90
CA TRP A 96 2.74 10.63 -0.03
C TRP A 96 2.32 10.98 1.41
N LYS A 97 1.94 9.95 2.17
CA LYS A 97 1.64 10.01 3.60
C LYS A 97 2.16 8.73 4.27
N ALA A 98 2.55 8.85 5.53
CA ALA A 98 2.99 7.72 6.34
C ALA A 98 2.50 7.89 7.79
N GLY A 99 2.49 6.80 8.54
CA GLY A 99 2.17 6.82 9.96
C GLY A 99 2.67 5.57 10.66
N GLY A 100 2.93 5.68 11.97
CA GLY A 100 3.38 4.57 12.81
C GLY A 100 4.83 4.13 12.59
N LEU A 101 5.57 4.75 11.66
CA LEU A 101 6.96 4.39 11.39
C LEU A 101 7.88 4.66 12.59
N ALA A 102 8.88 3.81 12.77
CA ALA A 102 9.97 4.03 13.73
C ALA A 102 10.58 5.44 13.56
N GLU A 103 11.01 6.04 14.67
CA GLU A 103 11.51 7.42 14.72
C GLU A 103 12.58 7.68 13.66
N ARG A 104 13.59 6.81 13.61
CA ARG A 104 14.69 6.91 12.63
C ARG A 104 14.23 6.81 11.18
N CYS A 105 13.20 6.01 10.89
CA CYS A 105 12.63 5.95 9.54
C CYS A 105 11.94 7.27 9.18
N SER A 106 11.16 7.81 10.11
CA SER A 106 10.46 9.08 9.95
C SER A 106 11.43 10.25 9.75
N GLU A 107 12.54 10.27 10.50
CA GLU A 107 13.61 11.26 10.34
C GLU A 107 14.24 11.22 8.95
N VAL A 108 14.63 10.02 8.47
CA VAL A 108 15.26 9.88 7.16
C VAL A 108 14.28 10.23 6.04
N LEU A 109 13.00 9.85 6.14
CA LEU A 109 11.97 10.25 5.19
C LEU A 109 11.81 11.78 5.12
N ASN A 110 11.78 12.45 6.27
CA ASN A 110 11.62 13.90 6.34
C ASN A 110 12.87 14.64 5.81
N ASP A 111 14.07 14.15 6.11
CA ASP A 111 15.32 14.70 5.59
C ASP A 111 15.38 14.61 4.06
N LEU A 112 15.09 13.43 3.50
CA LEU A 112 15.03 13.22 2.05
C LEU A 112 14.00 14.14 1.39
N HIS A 113 12.81 14.25 1.98
CA HIS A 113 11.76 15.14 1.48
C HIS A 113 12.19 16.61 1.51
N THR A 114 12.81 17.05 2.59
CA THR A 114 13.29 18.44 2.74
C THR A 114 14.41 18.76 1.75
N LYS A 115 15.23 17.76 1.40
CA LYS A 115 16.26 17.86 0.35
C LYS A 115 15.69 17.82 -1.07
N GLY A 116 14.38 17.65 -1.24
CA GLY A 116 13.72 17.63 -2.54
C GLY A 116 13.76 16.29 -3.27
N TRP A 117 14.19 15.21 -2.62
CA TRP A 117 14.15 13.87 -3.20
C TRP A 117 12.70 13.37 -3.34
N SER A 118 12.41 12.68 -4.45
CA SER A 118 11.10 12.06 -4.64
C SER A 118 11.07 10.68 -3.99
N ILE A 119 10.31 10.53 -2.91
CA ILE A 119 10.16 9.26 -2.19
C ILE A 119 9.27 8.30 -2.99
N GLN A 120 9.86 7.32 -3.65
CA GLN A 120 9.15 6.39 -4.53
C GLN A 120 8.43 5.28 -3.75
N LYS A 121 9.10 4.68 -2.76
CA LYS A 121 8.57 3.54 -1.99
C LYS A 121 9.15 3.50 -0.59
N VAL A 122 8.39 2.91 0.32
CA VAL A 122 8.86 2.47 1.63
C VAL A 122 8.45 1.02 1.82
N LEU A 123 9.42 0.13 2.00
CA LEU A 123 9.16 -1.23 2.47
C LEU A 123 9.34 -1.26 3.97
N ILE A 124 8.42 -1.93 4.65
CA ILE A 124 8.37 -1.98 6.11
C ILE A 124 8.45 -3.46 6.49
N GLY A 125 9.45 -3.82 7.29
CA GLY A 125 9.63 -5.15 7.83
C GLY A 125 9.40 -5.18 9.34
N HIS A 126 9.67 -6.35 9.95
CA HIS A 126 9.66 -6.50 11.41
C HIS A 126 10.85 -5.78 12.06
N ASP A 127 10.82 -5.66 13.38
CA ASP A 127 11.95 -5.16 14.20
C ASP A 127 12.49 -3.81 13.75
N GLU A 128 11.57 -2.88 13.44
CA GLU A 128 11.88 -1.52 12.96
C GLU A 128 12.72 -1.49 11.66
N SER A 129 12.76 -2.57 10.90
CA SER A 129 13.49 -2.62 9.63
C SER A 129 12.70 -1.94 8.50
N TRP A 130 13.40 -1.17 7.66
CA TRP A 130 12.78 -0.43 6.56
C TRP A 130 13.74 -0.23 5.39
N VAL A 131 13.16 -0.04 4.20
CA VAL A 131 13.88 0.39 2.99
C VAL A 131 13.14 1.58 2.39
N ILE A 132 13.84 2.69 2.15
CA ILE A 132 13.32 3.84 1.43
C ILE A 132 13.95 3.87 0.04
N VAL A 133 13.11 3.86 -1.00
CA VAL A 133 13.53 4.04 -2.39
C VAL A 133 13.19 5.47 -2.81
N TYR A 134 14.17 6.22 -3.28
CA TYR A 134 14.02 7.62 -3.68
C TYR A 134 14.82 7.94 -4.95
N SER A 135 14.48 9.03 -5.62
CA SER A 135 15.08 9.50 -6.89
C SER A 135 15.13 11.02 -6.98
#